data_AF-X1VYN0-F1
#
_entry.id   AF-X1VYN0-F1
#
_cell.length_a   1.000
_cell.length_b   1.000
_cell.length_c   1.000
_cell.angle_alpha   90.00
_cell.angle_beta   90.00
_cell.angle_gamma   90.00
#
_symmetry.space_group_name_H-M   'P 1'
#
loop_
_entity.id
_entity.type
_entity.pdbx_description
1 polymer ?
#
loop_
_entity_poly.entity_id
_entity_poly.type
_entity_poly.pdbx_seq_one_letter_code
_entity_poly.pdbx_strand_id
1 'polypeptide(L)' 'MSFEFRVVSHSMLPGKQAVECWRDGKFVAGIYPHQDGIRIVSKFMTDVSKETEPAYAGGQWLPSA' A
#
# COMPACT_ATOMS: atom_id res chain seq x y z
N MET A 1 -6.32 16.99 -10.34
CA MET A 1 -6.15 15.56 -10.06
C MET A 1 -5.87 15.44 -8.58
N SER A 2 -6.85 14.95 -7.82
CA SER A 2 -6.79 14.88 -6.35
C SER A 2 -6.56 13.44 -5.91
N PHE A 3 -5.62 13.26 -4.98
CA PHE A 3 -5.41 12.00 -4.28
C PHE A 3 -5.92 12.11 -2.85
N GLU A 4 -6.60 11.07 -2.40
CA GLU A 4 -7.09 10.93 -1.03
C GLU A 4 -6.62 9.61 -0.45
N PHE A 5 -6.06 9.66 0.75
CA PHE A 5 -5.74 8.48 1.54
C PHE A 5 -6.75 8.34 2.66
N ARG A 6 -7.38 7.17 2.76
CA ARG A 6 -8.43 6.89 3.74
C ARG A 6 -8.00 5.72 4.60
N VAL A 7 -8.09 5.88 5.92
CA VAL A 7 -7.98 4.75 6.86
C VAL A 7 -9.36 4.17 7.03
N VAL A 8 -9.52 2.89 6.69
CA VAL A 8 -10.81 2.17 6.75
C VAL A 8 -10.68 0.94 7.64
N SER A 9 -11.80 0.46 8.17
CA SER A 9 -11.82 -0.81 8.93
C SER A 9 -11.67 -1.99 7.97
N HIS A 10 -10.89 -2.98 8.37
CA HIS A 10 -10.69 -4.20 7.58
C HIS A 10 -11.94 -5.09 7.68
N SER A 11 -12.61 -5.33 6.56
CA SER A 11 -13.88 -6.07 6.53
C SER A 11 -13.74 -7.53 6.99
N MET A 12 -12.64 -8.20 6.63
CA MET A 12 -12.42 -9.63 6.98
C MET A 12 -11.66 -9.88 8.28
N LEU A 13 -10.96 -8.88 8.83
CA LEU A 13 -10.10 -9.02 10.01
C LEU A 13 -10.57 -8.03 11.07
N PRO A 14 -11.45 -8.46 12.00
CA PRO A 14 -12.03 -7.56 13.01
C PRO A 14 -10.96 -6.81 13.79
N GLY A 15 -11.17 -5.51 14.00
CA GLY A 15 -10.25 -4.63 14.72
C GLY A 15 -8.96 -4.29 13.99
N LYS A 16 -8.77 -4.74 12.74
CA LYS A 16 -7.67 -4.30 11.87
C LYS A 16 -8.11 -3.15 10.98
N GLN A 17 -7.14 -2.36 10.51
CA GLN A 17 -7.36 -1.26 9.59
C GLN A 17 -6.67 -1.53 8.26
N ALA A 18 -7.14 -0.84 7.22
CA ALA A 18 -6.53 -0.78 5.91
C ALA A 18 -6.37 0.68 5.50
N VAL A 19 -5.44 0.95 4.59
CA VAL A 19 -5.29 2.25 3.94
C VAL A 19 -5.70 2.10 2.49
N GLU A 20 -6.59 2.98 2.02
CA GLU A 20 -7.00 3.04 0.63
C GLU A 20 -6.54 4.34 -0.01
N CYS A 21 -6.03 4.25 -1.23
CA CYS A 21 -5.75 5.39 -2.10
C CYS A 21 -6.87 5.56 -3.12
N TRP A 22 -7.40 6.77 -3.19
CA TRP A 22 -8.45 7.19 -4.10
C TRP A 22 -7.94 8.33 -4.97
N ARG A 23 -8.27 8.29 -6.26
CA ARG A 23 -7.94 9.34 -7.23
C ARG A 23 -9.22 9.82 -7.89
N ASP A 24 -9.52 11.11 -7.73
CA ASP A 24 -10.71 11.74 -8.29
C ASP A 24 -11.99 10.93 -7.97
N GLY A 25 -12.13 10.51 -6.71
CA GLY A 25 -13.27 9.73 -6.21
C GLY A 25 -13.29 8.24 -6.61
N LYS A 26 -12.25 7.72 -7.29
CA LYS A 26 -12.17 6.30 -7.69
C LYS A 26 -11.07 5.56 -6.91
N PHE A 27 -11.38 4.38 -6.39
CA PHE A 27 -10.40 3.49 -5.77
C PHE A 27 -9.23 3.21 -6.72
N VAL A 28 -8.01 3.25 -6.21
CA VAL A 28 -6.76 3.04 -6.97
C VAL A 28 -5.98 1.88 -6.40
N ALA A 29 -5.71 1.93 -5.09
CA ALA A 29 -4.86 0.97 -4.40
C ALA A 29 -5.26 0.81 -2.94
N GLY A 30 -4.86 -0.31 -2.33
CA GLY A 30 -5.10 -0.60 -0.92
C GLY A 30 -3.92 -1.33 -0.28
N ILE A 31 -3.67 -1.05 0.99
CA ILE A 31 -2.66 -1.71 1.83
C ILE A 31 -3.37 -2.22 3.08
N TYR A 32 -3.25 -3.51 3.38
CA TYR A 32 -3.94 -4.11 4.50
C TYR A 32 -3.22 -5.33 5.10
N PRO A 33 -3.40 -5.62 6.39
CA PRO A 33 -2.90 -6.85 7.01
C PRO A 33 -3.47 -8.10 6.34
N HIS A 34 -2.63 -9.10 6.14
CA HIS A 34 -3.01 -10.43 5.68
C HIS A 34 -2.42 -11.49 6.64
N GLN A 35 -2.88 -12.73 6.58
CA GLN A 35 -2.50 -13.76 7.56
C GLN A 35 -0.98 -14.01 7.65
N ASP A 36 -0.27 -13.78 6.55
CA ASP A 36 1.15 -14.00 6.33
C ASP A 36 1.95 -12.69 6.20
N GLY A 37 1.35 -11.53 6.50
CA GLY A 37 2.04 -10.24 6.48
C GLY A 37 1.16 -9.07 6.05
N ILE A 38 1.59 -8.36 5.00
CA ILE A 38 0.89 -7.19 4.44
C ILE A 38 0.60 -7.47 2.98
N ARG A 39 -0.64 -7.18 2.57
CA ARG A 39 -1.05 -7.24 1.17
C ARG A 39 -1.17 -5.84 0.61
N ILE A 40 -0.60 -5.65 -0.57
CA ILE A 40 -0.69 -4.43 -1.36
C ILE A 40 -1.42 -4.80 -2.65
N VAL A 41 -2.45 -4.04 -3.00
CA VAL A 41 -3.21 -4.22 -4.24
C VAL A 41 -3.35 -2.88 -4.95
N SER A 42 -3.30 -2.87 -6.27
CA SER A 42 -3.61 -1.68 -7.08
C SER A 42 -4.20 -2.11 -8.41
N LYS A 43 -5.19 -1.36 -8.90
CA LYS A 43 -5.77 -1.58 -10.23
C LYS A 43 -4.79 -1.27 -11.38
N PHE A 44 -3.69 -0.60 -11.07
CA PHE A 44 -2.63 -0.25 -12.01
C PHE A 44 -1.34 -1.01 -11.75
N MET A 45 -1.35 -2.02 -10.86
CA MET A 45 -0.18 -2.83 -10.62
C MET A 45 0.06 -3.73 -11.84
N THR A 46 1.07 -3.39 -12.63
CA THR A 46 1.52 -4.14 -13.81
C THR A 46 2.91 -4.67 -13.52
N ASP A 47 3.02 -6.00 -13.35
CA ASP A 47 4.22 -6.74 -12.99
C ASP A 47 4.93 -6.30 -11.69
N VAL A 48 5.61 -7.25 -11.04
CA VAL A 48 6.48 -6.98 -9.90
C VAL A 48 7.91 -6.95 -10.44
N SER A 49 8.47 -5.77 -10.65
CA SER A 49 9.92 -5.66 -10.83
C SER A 49 10.57 -5.92 -9.47
N LYS A 50 11.37 -6.99 -9.38
CA LYS A 50 12.35 -7.13 -8.30
C LYS A 50 13.55 -6.27 -8.64
N GLU A 51 13.38 -4.95 -8.65
CA GLU A 51 14.55 -4.09 -8.55
C GLU A 51 15.04 -4.14 -7.10
N THR A 52 16.35 -4.05 -6.92
CA THR A 52 16.96 -3.95 -5.59
C THR A 52 16.59 -2.57 -5.03
N GLU A 53 15.39 -2.49 -4.46
CA GLU A 53 14.86 -1.24 -3.95
C GLU A 53 15.79 -0.69 -2.84
N PRO A 54 16.04 0.63 -2.82
CA PRO A 54 16.72 1.27 -1.72
C PRO A 54 16.00 0.95 -0.40
N ALA A 55 16.75 0.50 0.61
CA ALA A 55 16.16 0.15 1.90
C ALA A 55 15.64 1.42 2.60
N TYR A 56 14.44 1.37 3.19
CA TYR A 56 13.91 2.45 4.01
C TYR A 56 14.08 2.12 5.49
N ALA A 57 14.89 2.91 6.20
CA ALA A 57 15.16 2.71 7.62
C ALA A 57 15.17 4.05 8.35
N GLY A 58 14.47 4.13 9.49
CA GLY A 58 14.49 5.31 10.36
C GLY A 58 13.97 6.61 9.71
N GLY A 59 13.10 6.52 8.71
CA GLY A 59 12.57 7.69 8.00
C GLY A 59 13.40 8.15 6.80
N GLN A 60 14.45 7.42 6.42
CA GLN A 60 15.36 7.79 5.34
C GLN A 60 15.55 6.65 4.32
N TRP A 61 15.67 7.02 3.04
CA TRP A 61 16.03 6.12 1.95
C TRP A 61 17.55 5.89 1.94
N LEU A 62 17.98 4.64 1.99
CA LEU A 62 19.37 4.22 1.86
C LEU A 62 19.66 3.89 0.40
N PRO A 63 20.78 4.33 -0.18
CA PRO A 63 21.13 3.98 -1.56
C PRO A 63 21.13 2.47 -1.77
N SER A 64 20.65 2.02 -2.92
CA SER A 64 20.86 0.65 -3.39
C SER A 64 22.37 0.39 -3.52
N ALA A 65 22.83 -0.78 -3.05
CA ALA A 65 24.24 -1.18 -3.12
C ALA A 65 24.71 -1.44 -4.55
#